data_AF-A0A5J4W3J5-F1
#
_entry.id   AF-A0A5J4W3J5-F1
#
_cell.length_a   1.000
_cell.length_b   1.000
_cell.length_c   1.000
_cell.angle_alpha   90.00
_cell.angle_beta   90.00
_cell.angle_gamma   90.00
#
_symmetry.space_group_name_H-M   'P 1'
#
loop_
_entity.id
_entity.type
_entity.pdbx_description
1 polymer ?
#
loop_
_entity_poly.entity_id
_entity_poly.type
_entity_poly.pdbx_seq_one_letter_code
_entity_poly.pdbx_strand_id
1 'polypeptide(L)'
;MSEKKEEITTDSANKCSKVTESAKGNAIVKKQLSEQQNIMNIVKSISTSTQIENLDDSQSETENENLLKVKLLYNHIDHIKKDKLVIEINNNICSELLQHIVEGKTKVQQELLQVVLLIAIRGADMTERLEMNKFYESFHKSGLLRKIEEILLHQIELQSNDDLFSQLQQLIILIYSFMNKCNEIDLEILEKCGMYFKIKIVELNQKLNQYLVQKVMNENEQKEIDIVNVQRMMKEGAQLIKAISALTIDSQNQQYFNSELELHKDIVNLIHICCPKELNCLQRININESEAGLELVGNIFGALGDLSWCEKQIQKFLLDEHKKTIKAFQFINVLIEAIGTGSGSEEEENKIIRSDIYEDIEEQEGSEEVATHLFHNIELKKDKVQSYSRSAIYEIFNCFQYRTY
;
A
#
# COMPACT_ATOMS: atom_id res chain seq x y z
N MET A 1 66.70 0.44 -40.42
CA MET A 1 66.16 -0.93 -40.28
C MET A 1 65.24 -0.94 -39.08
N SER A 2 64.12 -1.65 -39.20
CA SER A 2 63.10 -1.96 -38.17
C SER A 2 62.45 -0.79 -37.43
N GLU A 3 61.22 -0.43 -37.86
CA GLU A 3 60.08 -0.08 -36.98
C GLU A 3 58.89 0.29 -37.86
N LYS A 4 58.02 -0.70 -38.13
CA LYS A 4 56.65 -0.55 -38.64
C LYS A 4 56.03 -1.93 -38.78
N LYS A 5 55.27 -2.36 -37.77
CA LYS A 5 54.28 -3.45 -37.83
C LYS A 5 53.63 -3.55 -36.45
N GLU A 6 52.50 -2.86 -36.25
CA GLU A 6 51.47 -3.20 -35.27
C GLU A 6 50.30 -2.21 -35.41
N GLU A 7 49.46 -2.45 -36.40
CA GLU A 7 48.11 -1.91 -36.51
C GLU A 7 47.39 -2.84 -37.50
N ILE A 8 46.09 -3.09 -37.35
CA ILE A 8 45.27 -4.13 -38.00
C ILE A 8 45.09 -5.41 -37.16
N THR A 9 44.35 -5.35 -36.05
CA THR A 9 43.59 -6.51 -35.51
C THR A 9 42.32 -6.15 -34.71
N THR A 10 41.91 -4.90 -34.58
CA THR A 10 40.78 -4.51 -33.70
C THR A 10 39.40 -4.41 -34.39
N ASP A 11 39.33 -4.42 -35.72
CA ASP A 11 38.07 -4.13 -36.44
C ASP A 11 37.14 -5.34 -36.65
N SER A 12 37.64 -6.58 -36.51
CA SER A 12 36.79 -7.79 -36.68
C SER A 12 36.07 -8.22 -35.39
N ALA A 13 36.57 -7.83 -34.21
CA ALA A 13 35.94 -8.14 -32.94
C ALA A 13 34.67 -7.29 -32.69
N ASN A 14 34.69 -6.02 -33.12
CA ASN A 14 33.55 -5.10 -32.97
C ASN A 14 32.37 -5.39 -33.89
N LYS A 15 32.59 -6.10 -35.02
CA LYS A 15 31.50 -6.50 -35.92
C LYS A 15 30.76 -7.75 -35.43
N CYS A 16 31.42 -8.61 -34.65
CA CYS A 16 30.80 -9.82 -34.11
C CYS A 16 29.91 -9.53 -32.89
N SER A 17 30.29 -8.58 -32.02
CA SER A 17 29.48 -8.25 -30.82
C SER A 17 28.13 -7.60 -31.17
N LYS A 18 28.09 -6.70 -32.16
CA LYS A 18 26.84 -6.03 -32.60
C LYS A 18 25.77 -6.98 -33.13
N VAL A 19 26.17 -8.08 -33.78
CA VAL A 19 25.20 -9.08 -34.27
C VAL A 19 24.58 -9.87 -33.10
N THR A 20 25.38 -10.16 -32.07
CA THR A 20 24.88 -10.87 -30.88
C THR A 20 23.96 -10.02 -29.99
N GLU A 21 24.18 -8.70 -29.90
CA GLU A 21 23.27 -7.80 -29.18
C GLU A 21 21.93 -7.64 -29.89
N SER A 22 21.94 -7.52 -31.21
CA SER A 22 20.71 -7.45 -32.02
C SER A 22 19.86 -8.73 -31.89
N ALA A 23 20.50 -9.91 -31.87
CA ALA A 23 19.80 -11.18 -31.69
C ALA A 23 19.17 -11.31 -30.28
N LYS A 24 19.86 -10.85 -29.23
CA LYS A 24 19.34 -10.82 -27.85
C LYS A 24 18.15 -9.88 -27.71
N GLY A 25 18.21 -8.68 -28.30
CA GLY A 25 17.08 -7.74 -28.31
C GLY A 25 15.83 -8.33 -28.96
N ASN A 26 15.98 -8.97 -30.12
CA ASN A 26 14.87 -9.61 -30.82
C ASN A 26 14.24 -10.77 -30.03
N ALA A 27 15.02 -11.54 -29.29
CA ALA A 27 14.51 -12.61 -28.44
C ALA A 27 13.69 -12.08 -27.25
N ILE A 28 14.14 -10.99 -26.62
CA ILE A 28 13.45 -10.34 -25.51
C ILE A 28 12.09 -9.78 -25.97
N VAL A 29 12.07 -9.06 -27.10
CA VAL A 29 10.83 -8.50 -27.67
C VAL A 29 9.84 -9.60 -28.02
N LYS A 30 10.28 -10.71 -28.65
CA LYS A 30 9.41 -11.84 -28.95
C LYS A 30 8.82 -12.49 -27.69
N LYS A 31 9.61 -12.61 -26.63
CA LYS A 31 9.13 -13.16 -25.35
C LYS A 31 8.09 -12.24 -24.71
N GLN A 32 8.33 -10.93 -24.67
CA GLN A 32 7.38 -9.95 -24.13
C GLN A 32 6.06 -9.94 -24.91
N LEU A 33 6.12 -10.00 -26.24
CA LEU A 33 4.91 -10.11 -27.07
C LEU A 33 4.12 -11.39 -26.79
N SER A 34 4.81 -12.51 -26.52
CA SER A 34 4.12 -13.76 -26.17
C SER A 34 3.43 -13.71 -24.80
N GLU A 35 4.02 -13.03 -23.81
CA GLU A 35 3.43 -12.88 -22.48
C GLU A 35 2.22 -11.92 -22.52
N GLN A 36 2.33 -10.79 -23.23
CA GLN A 36 1.21 -9.91 -23.54
C GLN A 36 0.05 -10.64 -24.23
N GLN A 37 0.37 -11.48 -25.22
CA GLN A 37 -0.63 -12.26 -25.93
C GLN A 37 -1.33 -13.26 -24.99
N ASN A 38 -0.62 -13.81 -24.00
CA ASN A 38 -1.23 -14.70 -23.01
C ASN A 38 -2.25 -13.98 -22.13
N ILE A 39 -1.94 -12.79 -21.59
CA ILE A 39 -2.94 -12.00 -20.84
C ILE A 39 -4.14 -11.72 -21.75
N MET A 40 -3.89 -11.18 -22.94
CA MET A 40 -4.95 -10.81 -23.87
C MET A 40 -5.83 -12.02 -24.22
N ASN A 41 -5.24 -13.20 -24.41
CA ASN A 41 -5.97 -14.43 -24.68
C ASN A 41 -6.83 -14.86 -23.48
N ILE A 42 -6.30 -14.74 -22.25
CA ILE A 42 -7.08 -15.03 -21.04
C ILE A 42 -8.28 -14.10 -20.96
N VAL A 43 -8.09 -12.78 -21.10
CA VAL A 43 -9.20 -11.81 -21.01
C VAL A 43 -10.22 -12.05 -22.14
N LYS A 44 -9.77 -12.25 -23.39
CA LYS A 44 -10.68 -12.54 -24.53
C LYS A 44 -11.43 -13.86 -24.39
N SER A 45 -10.81 -14.85 -23.75
CA SER A 45 -11.46 -16.15 -23.52
C SER A 45 -12.59 -16.08 -22.49
N ILE A 46 -12.62 -15.03 -21.66
CA ILE A 46 -13.75 -14.72 -20.79
C ILE A 46 -14.90 -14.17 -21.66
N SER A 47 -14.59 -13.32 -22.65
CA SER A 47 -15.56 -12.70 -23.57
C SER A 47 -16.39 -13.70 -24.37
N THR A 48 -15.75 -14.73 -24.91
CA THR A 48 -16.43 -15.75 -25.72
C THR A 48 -17.41 -16.59 -24.91
N SER A 49 -17.17 -16.74 -23.61
CA SER A 49 -18.00 -17.55 -22.72
C SER A 49 -19.27 -16.79 -22.27
N THR A 50 -19.21 -15.47 -22.11
CA THR A 50 -20.35 -14.65 -21.65
C THR A 50 -21.47 -14.49 -22.68
N GLN A 51 -21.22 -14.73 -23.97
CA GLN A 51 -22.26 -14.56 -25.02
C GLN A 51 -23.26 -15.74 -25.11
N ILE A 52 -23.11 -16.79 -24.30
CA ILE A 52 -23.92 -18.03 -24.35
C ILE A 52 -24.94 -18.06 -23.19
N GLU A 53 -25.67 -16.96 -22.96
CA GLU A 53 -26.53 -16.82 -21.77
C GLU A 53 -27.94 -17.46 -21.87
N ASN A 54 -28.28 -18.23 -22.91
CA ASN A 54 -29.67 -18.68 -23.13
C ASN A 54 -29.98 -20.18 -22.85
N LEU A 55 -29.19 -20.89 -22.04
CA LEU A 55 -29.45 -22.30 -21.69
C LEU A 55 -29.18 -22.57 -20.20
N ASP A 56 -30.25 -22.75 -19.41
CA ASP A 56 -30.28 -22.72 -17.92
C ASP A 56 -29.23 -23.60 -17.21
N ASP A 57 -29.01 -24.85 -17.65
CA ASP A 57 -28.07 -25.74 -16.95
C ASP A 57 -26.60 -25.46 -17.31
N SER A 58 -26.34 -24.82 -18.46
CA SER A 58 -24.98 -24.52 -18.95
C SER A 58 -24.36 -23.25 -18.36
N GLN A 59 -25.17 -22.41 -17.69
CA GLN A 59 -24.71 -21.14 -17.13
C GLN A 59 -23.76 -21.34 -15.94
N SER A 60 -24.01 -22.33 -15.08
CA SER A 60 -23.21 -22.56 -13.87
C SER A 60 -21.79 -23.08 -14.17
N GLU A 61 -21.63 -23.95 -15.17
CA GLU A 61 -20.32 -24.42 -15.61
C GLU A 61 -19.51 -23.29 -16.27
N THR A 62 -20.17 -22.49 -17.11
CA THR A 62 -19.57 -21.34 -17.78
C THR A 62 -19.11 -20.26 -16.79
N GLU A 63 -19.90 -19.96 -15.75
CA GLU A 63 -19.52 -19.00 -14.71
C GLU A 63 -18.28 -19.48 -13.94
N ASN A 64 -18.24 -20.77 -13.56
CA ASN A 64 -17.09 -21.34 -12.85
C ASN A 64 -15.81 -21.34 -13.70
N GLU A 65 -15.91 -21.64 -14.99
CA GLU A 65 -14.79 -21.54 -15.93
C GLU A 65 -14.28 -20.09 -16.03
N ASN A 66 -15.18 -19.12 -16.13
CA ASN A 66 -14.83 -17.70 -16.14
C ASN A 66 -14.17 -17.26 -14.83
N LEU A 67 -14.67 -17.69 -13.68
CA LEU A 67 -14.04 -17.42 -12.38
C LEU A 67 -12.62 -18.00 -12.30
N LEU A 68 -12.39 -19.20 -12.84
CA LEU A 68 -11.06 -19.79 -12.90
C LEU A 68 -10.12 -18.94 -13.76
N LYS A 69 -10.56 -18.49 -14.94
CA LYS A 69 -9.80 -17.62 -15.84
C LYS A 69 -9.43 -16.29 -15.18
N VAL A 70 -10.37 -15.66 -14.47
CA VAL A 70 -10.12 -14.41 -13.75
C VAL A 70 -9.08 -14.61 -12.63
N LYS A 71 -9.14 -15.72 -11.90
CA LYS A 71 -8.12 -16.05 -10.88
C LYS A 71 -6.74 -16.29 -11.49
N LEU A 72 -6.66 -16.94 -12.64
CA LEU A 72 -5.40 -17.10 -13.37
C LEU A 72 -4.83 -15.75 -13.81
N LEU A 73 -5.69 -14.85 -14.29
CA LEU A 73 -5.32 -13.48 -14.64
C LEU A 73 -4.80 -12.70 -13.42
N TYR A 74 -5.52 -12.76 -12.30
CA TYR A 74 -5.12 -12.14 -11.04
C TYR A 74 -3.73 -12.62 -10.63
N ASN A 75 -3.52 -13.94 -10.55
CA ASN A 75 -2.24 -14.53 -10.14
C ASN A 75 -1.10 -14.13 -11.07
N HIS A 76 -1.34 -14.09 -12.40
CA HIS A 76 -0.34 -13.65 -13.37
C HIS A 76 0.06 -12.19 -13.14
N ILE A 77 -0.91 -11.30 -12.92
CA ILE A 77 -0.67 -9.87 -12.67
C ILE A 77 -0.02 -9.63 -11.31
N ASP A 78 -0.27 -10.47 -10.31
CA ASP A 78 0.35 -10.34 -9.00
C ASP A 78 1.86 -10.66 -9.06
N HIS A 79 2.22 -11.73 -9.78
CA HIS A 79 3.58 -12.27 -9.78
C HIS A 79 4.49 -11.71 -10.88
N ILE A 80 3.94 -11.01 -11.87
CA ILE A 80 4.76 -10.42 -12.94
C ILE A 80 5.69 -9.32 -12.40
N LYS A 81 6.91 -9.24 -12.93
CA LYS A 81 7.89 -8.21 -12.53
C LYS A 81 7.46 -6.82 -13.00
N LYS A 82 7.85 -5.78 -12.24
CA LYS A 82 7.47 -4.37 -12.48
C LYS A 82 7.77 -3.93 -13.91
N ASP A 83 8.97 -4.21 -14.42
CA ASP A 83 9.42 -3.86 -15.78
C ASP A 83 8.54 -4.46 -16.88
N LYS A 84 8.13 -5.72 -16.70
CA LYS A 84 7.24 -6.41 -17.62
C LYS A 84 5.79 -5.94 -17.49
N LEU A 85 5.33 -5.66 -16.27
CA LEU A 85 3.97 -5.18 -16.03
C LEU A 85 3.70 -3.87 -16.79
N VAL A 86 4.68 -2.95 -16.87
CA VAL A 86 4.58 -1.71 -17.66
C VAL A 86 4.25 -1.99 -19.13
N ILE A 87 4.83 -3.04 -19.69
CA ILE A 87 4.65 -3.42 -21.08
C ILE A 87 3.29 -4.10 -21.24
N GLU A 88 2.92 -4.99 -20.33
CA GLU A 88 1.71 -5.81 -20.42
C GLU A 88 0.42 -5.04 -20.19
N ILE A 89 0.39 -4.14 -19.21
CA ILE A 89 -0.79 -3.32 -18.93
C ILE A 89 -0.78 -2.10 -19.84
N ASN A 90 -1.64 -2.14 -20.86
CA ASN A 90 -1.81 -1.08 -21.83
C ASN A 90 -3.31 -0.84 -22.11
N ASN A 91 -3.59 0.16 -22.96
CA ASN A 91 -4.95 0.56 -23.30
C ASN A 91 -5.82 -0.61 -23.79
N ASN A 92 -5.26 -1.56 -24.54
CA ASN A 92 -6.04 -2.68 -25.08
C ASN A 92 -6.50 -3.63 -23.96
N ILE A 93 -5.62 -3.93 -22.99
CA ILE A 93 -5.99 -4.75 -21.83
C ILE A 93 -7.05 -4.03 -20.99
N CYS A 94 -6.89 -2.73 -20.74
CA CYS A 94 -7.87 -1.94 -20.00
C CYS A 94 -9.21 -1.84 -20.73
N SER A 95 -9.22 -1.75 -22.06
CA SER A 95 -10.44 -1.77 -22.88
C SER A 95 -11.14 -3.12 -22.86
N GLU A 96 -10.38 -4.23 -22.83
CA GLU A 96 -10.98 -5.56 -22.72
C GLU A 96 -11.57 -5.78 -21.32
N LEU A 97 -10.89 -5.37 -20.25
CA LEU A 97 -11.44 -5.39 -18.89
C LEU A 97 -12.74 -4.58 -18.80
N LEU A 98 -12.76 -3.38 -19.40
CA LEU A 98 -13.92 -2.51 -19.47
C LEU A 98 -15.15 -3.20 -20.10
N GLN A 99 -14.96 -3.99 -21.17
CA GLN A 99 -16.07 -4.68 -21.84
C GLN A 99 -16.77 -5.70 -20.94
N HIS A 100 -16.05 -6.26 -19.97
CA HIS A 100 -16.60 -7.25 -19.03
C HIS A 100 -17.15 -6.63 -17.75
N ILE A 101 -16.63 -5.47 -17.37
CA ILE A 101 -17.07 -4.73 -16.18
C ILE A 101 -18.26 -3.85 -16.57
N VAL A 102 -19.45 -4.45 -16.61
CA VAL A 102 -20.69 -3.74 -16.92
C VAL A 102 -21.14 -2.90 -15.72
N GLU A 103 -21.60 -3.55 -14.64
CA GLU A 103 -22.07 -2.85 -13.42
C GLU A 103 -21.39 -3.36 -12.14
N GLY A 104 -20.55 -4.41 -12.23
CA GLY A 104 -19.92 -5.00 -11.04
C GLY A 104 -20.86 -5.87 -10.20
N LYS A 105 -22.03 -6.27 -10.74
CA LYS A 105 -23.06 -6.97 -9.97
C LYS A 105 -22.86 -8.48 -9.92
N THR A 106 -22.30 -9.07 -10.97
CA THR A 106 -22.06 -10.52 -11.00
C THR A 106 -20.75 -10.88 -10.30
N LYS A 107 -20.64 -12.12 -9.82
CA LYS A 107 -19.42 -12.59 -9.14
C LYS A 107 -18.19 -12.50 -10.04
N VAL A 108 -18.32 -12.85 -11.32
CA VAL A 108 -17.25 -12.71 -12.32
C VAL A 108 -16.82 -11.24 -12.48
N GLN A 109 -17.77 -10.31 -12.53
CA GLN A 109 -17.46 -8.88 -12.62
C GLN A 109 -16.75 -8.36 -11.38
N GLN A 110 -17.14 -8.82 -10.19
CA GLN A 110 -16.47 -8.45 -8.94
C GLN A 110 -15.04 -8.98 -8.88
N GLU A 111 -14.79 -10.22 -9.31
CA GLU A 111 -13.44 -10.76 -9.42
C GLU A 111 -12.60 -10.00 -10.47
N LEU A 112 -13.20 -9.57 -11.58
CA LEU A 112 -12.52 -8.70 -12.55
C LEU A 112 -12.19 -7.32 -11.96
N LEU A 113 -13.07 -6.76 -11.14
CA LEU A 113 -12.77 -5.53 -10.39
C LEU A 113 -11.61 -5.73 -9.40
N GLN A 114 -11.47 -6.91 -8.79
CA GLN A 114 -10.27 -7.23 -7.98
C GLN A 114 -8.99 -7.23 -8.82
N VAL A 115 -9.06 -7.71 -10.06
CA VAL A 115 -7.93 -7.59 -11.00
C VAL A 115 -7.61 -6.13 -11.30
N VAL A 116 -8.63 -5.30 -11.54
CA VAL A 116 -8.44 -3.85 -11.78
C VAL A 116 -7.82 -3.16 -10.56
N LEU A 117 -8.28 -3.50 -9.35
CA LEU A 117 -7.72 -3.00 -8.09
C LEU A 117 -6.24 -3.36 -7.97
N LEU A 118 -5.87 -4.61 -8.24
CA LEU A 118 -4.49 -5.06 -8.20
C LEU A 118 -3.62 -4.25 -9.18
N ILE A 119 -4.07 -4.07 -10.42
CA ILE A 119 -3.35 -3.25 -11.42
C ILE A 119 -3.18 -1.81 -10.91
N ALA A 120 -4.24 -1.21 -10.36
CA ALA A 120 -4.21 0.16 -9.84
C ALA A 120 -3.22 0.30 -8.67
N ILE A 121 -3.25 -0.61 -7.69
CA ILE A 121 -2.30 -0.62 -6.57
C ILE A 121 -0.87 -0.73 -7.09
N ARG A 122 -0.59 -1.70 -7.97
CA ARG A 122 0.76 -1.87 -8.52
C ARG A 122 1.22 -0.66 -9.30
N GLY A 123 0.34 -0.01 -10.07
CA GLY A 123 0.65 1.22 -10.78
C GLY A 123 0.97 2.40 -9.84
N ALA A 124 0.29 2.49 -8.70
CA ALA A 124 0.58 3.48 -7.66
C ALA A 124 1.94 3.23 -6.99
N ASP A 125 2.33 1.96 -6.79
CA ASP A 125 3.60 1.54 -6.18
C ASP A 125 4.83 1.57 -7.11
N MET A 126 4.60 1.85 -8.39
CA MET A 126 5.64 1.89 -9.42
C MET A 126 6.11 3.31 -9.75
N THR A 127 5.58 4.31 -9.05
CA THR A 127 5.82 5.73 -9.29
C THR A 127 6.27 6.39 -8.01
N GLU A 128 7.02 7.47 -8.13
CA GLU A 128 7.46 8.25 -6.98
C GLU A 128 6.26 8.88 -6.24
N ARG A 129 6.51 9.49 -5.08
CA ARG A 129 5.45 10.02 -4.21
C ARG A 129 4.58 11.05 -4.92
N LEU A 130 5.17 11.98 -5.68
CA LEU A 130 4.48 13.08 -6.34
C LEU A 130 4.13 12.79 -7.81
N GLU A 131 4.14 11.51 -8.19
CA GLU A 131 3.81 11.08 -9.55
C GLU A 131 2.44 10.41 -9.59
N MET A 132 1.72 10.64 -10.70
CA MET A 132 0.48 9.95 -11.00
C MET A 132 0.68 8.44 -11.09
N ASN A 133 -0.40 7.67 -10.96
CA ASN A 133 -0.39 6.23 -11.18
C ASN A 133 0.28 5.85 -12.51
N LYS A 134 1.17 4.84 -12.52
CA LYS A 134 1.90 4.42 -13.72
C LYS A 134 1.00 4.09 -14.92
N PHE A 135 -0.21 3.59 -14.64
CA PHE A 135 -1.19 3.17 -15.64
C PHE A 135 -2.31 4.18 -15.87
N TYR A 136 -2.20 5.39 -15.29
CA TYR A 136 -3.25 6.42 -15.38
C TYR A 136 -3.67 6.70 -16.83
N GLU A 137 -2.71 6.94 -17.73
CA GLU A 137 -3.03 7.20 -19.14
C GLU A 137 -3.75 6.02 -19.80
N SER A 138 -3.41 4.78 -19.42
CA SER A 138 -4.08 3.59 -19.96
C SER A 138 -5.50 3.44 -19.46
N PHE A 139 -5.75 3.69 -18.18
CA PHE A 139 -7.10 3.72 -17.63
C PHE A 139 -7.96 4.81 -18.26
N HIS A 140 -7.39 6.00 -18.47
CA HIS A 140 -8.09 7.13 -19.06
C HIS A 140 -8.40 6.90 -20.55
N LYS A 141 -7.38 6.57 -21.36
CA LYS A 141 -7.54 6.37 -22.82
C LYS A 141 -8.44 5.18 -23.17
N SER A 142 -8.47 4.14 -22.34
CA SER A 142 -9.35 2.99 -22.56
C SER A 142 -10.80 3.25 -22.17
N GLY A 143 -11.07 4.33 -21.41
CA GLY A 143 -12.37 4.61 -20.79
C GLY A 143 -12.66 3.83 -19.51
N LEU A 144 -11.69 3.04 -19.01
CA LEU A 144 -11.88 2.23 -17.80
C LEU A 144 -12.02 3.12 -16.55
N LEU A 145 -11.23 4.20 -16.44
CA LEU A 145 -11.36 5.15 -15.33
C LEU A 145 -12.77 5.74 -15.26
N ARG A 146 -13.27 6.26 -16.39
CA ARG A 146 -14.62 6.82 -16.51
C ARG A 146 -15.68 5.78 -16.12
N LYS A 147 -15.51 4.52 -16.51
CA LYS A 147 -16.47 3.48 -16.15
C LYS A 147 -16.49 3.18 -14.64
N ILE A 148 -15.33 3.14 -14.00
CA ILE A 148 -15.24 2.97 -12.54
C ILE A 148 -15.93 4.15 -11.83
N GLU A 149 -15.73 5.37 -12.33
CA GLU A 149 -16.41 6.57 -11.86
C GLU A 149 -17.94 6.49 -12.02
N GLU A 150 -18.42 6.10 -13.20
CA GLU A 150 -19.85 5.89 -13.48
C GLU A 150 -20.47 4.85 -12.51
N ILE A 151 -19.76 3.73 -12.26
CA ILE A 151 -20.22 2.72 -11.29
C ILE A 151 -20.24 3.32 -9.88
N LEU A 152 -19.22 4.08 -9.49
CA LEU A 152 -19.14 4.72 -8.17
C LEU A 152 -20.32 5.67 -7.94
N LEU A 153 -20.55 6.60 -8.87
CA LEU A 153 -21.66 7.56 -8.80
C LEU A 153 -23.00 6.84 -8.73
N HIS A 154 -23.22 5.83 -9.57
CA HIS A 154 -24.44 5.03 -9.51
C HIS A 154 -24.61 4.33 -8.16
N GLN A 155 -23.53 3.79 -7.59
CA GLN A 155 -23.58 3.16 -6.26
C GLN A 155 -23.82 4.20 -5.15
N ILE A 156 -23.31 5.42 -5.28
CA ILE A 156 -23.58 6.52 -4.35
C ILE A 156 -25.06 6.91 -4.39
N GLU A 157 -25.65 7.01 -5.58
CA GLU A 157 -27.08 7.31 -5.76
C GLU A 157 -28.00 6.23 -5.17
N LEU A 158 -27.60 4.96 -5.25
CA LEU A 158 -28.34 3.84 -4.68
C LEU A 158 -28.19 3.71 -3.16
N GLN A 159 -27.21 4.39 -2.55
CA GLN A 159 -26.99 4.31 -1.12
C GLN A 159 -28.17 4.97 -0.40
N SER A 160 -28.95 4.18 0.33
CA SER A 160 -29.95 4.72 1.27
C SER A 160 -29.26 5.53 2.37
N ASN A 161 -30.03 6.23 3.21
CA ASN A 161 -29.52 6.91 4.40
C ASN A 161 -28.83 5.97 5.43
N ASP A 162 -28.67 4.68 5.13
CA ASP A 162 -27.90 3.76 5.96
C ASP A 162 -26.41 3.97 5.65
N ASP A 163 -25.64 4.34 6.67
CA ASP A 163 -24.20 4.66 6.61
C ASP A 163 -23.30 3.44 6.26
N LEU A 164 -23.87 2.34 5.76
CA LEU A 164 -23.15 1.10 5.47
C LEU A 164 -22.82 0.97 3.98
N PHE A 165 -21.52 0.92 3.68
CA PHE A 165 -21.01 0.69 2.33
C PHE A 165 -21.07 -0.79 1.95
N SER A 166 -21.70 -1.10 0.82
CA SER A 166 -21.72 -2.43 0.20
C SER A 166 -20.32 -2.89 -0.20
N GLN A 167 -20.06 -4.20 -0.27
CA GLN A 167 -18.72 -4.70 -0.67
C GLN A 167 -18.27 -4.17 -2.03
N LEU A 168 -19.20 -4.00 -2.98
CA LEU A 168 -18.93 -3.40 -4.28
C LEU A 168 -18.51 -1.93 -4.16
N GLN A 169 -19.22 -1.12 -3.36
CA GLN A 169 -18.84 0.28 -3.12
C GLN A 169 -17.43 0.40 -2.56
N GLN A 170 -17.08 -0.43 -1.56
CA GLN A 170 -15.76 -0.44 -0.96
C GLN A 170 -14.67 -0.74 -2.00
N LEU A 171 -14.90 -1.76 -2.83
CA LEU A 171 -13.98 -2.14 -3.90
C LEU A 171 -13.79 -1.01 -4.92
N ILE A 172 -14.88 -0.39 -5.37
CA ILE A 172 -14.85 0.69 -6.36
C ILE A 172 -14.15 1.94 -5.81
N ILE A 173 -14.40 2.31 -4.54
CA ILE A 173 -13.71 3.43 -3.89
C ILE A 173 -12.20 3.20 -3.85
N LEU A 174 -11.76 2.00 -3.48
CA LEU A 174 -10.33 1.67 -3.46
C LEU A 174 -9.71 1.74 -4.87
N ILE A 175 -10.38 1.16 -5.87
CA ILE A 175 -9.92 1.23 -7.28
C ILE A 175 -9.77 2.69 -7.71
N TYR A 176 -10.83 3.49 -7.53
CA TYR A 176 -10.86 4.88 -7.95
C TYR A 176 -9.77 5.71 -7.26
N SER A 177 -9.54 5.47 -5.97
CA SER A 177 -8.50 6.16 -5.19
C SER A 177 -7.10 5.87 -5.71
N PHE A 178 -6.78 4.60 -6.00
CA PHE A 178 -5.47 4.24 -6.54
C PHE A 178 -5.28 4.70 -7.98
N MET A 179 -6.33 4.64 -8.81
CA MET A 179 -6.27 5.17 -10.17
C MET A 179 -5.96 6.67 -10.17
N ASN A 180 -6.59 7.43 -9.27
CA ASN A 180 -6.43 8.88 -9.15
C ASN A 180 -5.30 9.31 -8.19
N LYS A 181 -4.28 8.46 -7.96
CA LYS A 181 -3.09 8.88 -7.22
C LYS A 181 -2.55 10.21 -7.77
N CYS A 182 -2.33 11.19 -6.88
CA CYS A 182 -1.80 12.52 -7.23
C CYS A 182 -2.72 13.37 -8.16
N ASN A 183 -3.98 12.98 -8.35
CA ASN A 183 -4.95 13.78 -9.09
C ASN A 183 -6.00 14.36 -8.14
N GLU A 184 -6.40 15.60 -8.40
CA GLU A 184 -7.63 16.18 -7.86
C GLU A 184 -8.82 15.36 -8.36
N ILE A 185 -9.76 15.06 -7.46
CA ILE A 185 -11.01 14.36 -7.80
C ILE A 185 -12.20 15.26 -7.51
N ASP A 186 -13.33 14.98 -8.16
CA ASP A 186 -14.57 15.74 -7.95
C ASP A 186 -14.99 15.71 -6.47
N LEU A 187 -15.45 16.87 -5.97
CA LEU A 187 -15.78 17.05 -4.56
C LEU A 187 -16.88 16.07 -4.10
N GLU A 188 -17.89 15.80 -4.91
CA GLU A 188 -18.96 14.87 -4.56
C GLU A 188 -18.41 13.46 -4.33
N ILE A 189 -17.50 13.01 -5.20
CA ILE A 189 -16.85 11.72 -5.07
C ILE A 189 -15.89 11.72 -3.87
N LEU A 190 -15.11 12.78 -3.69
CA LEU A 190 -14.18 12.97 -2.58
C LEU A 190 -14.90 12.88 -1.23
N GLU A 191 -16.07 13.52 -1.11
CA GLU A 191 -16.89 13.47 0.10
C GLU A 191 -17.27 12.03 0.45
N LYS A 192 -17.70 11.25 -0.54
CA LYS A 192 -18.13 9.85 -0.36
C LYS A 192 -16.96 8.93 -0.06
N CYS A 193 -15.83 9.08 -0.76
CA CYS A 193 -14.59 8.36 -0.45
C CYS A 193 -14.12 8.68 0.97
N GLY A 194 -14.12 9.95 1.35
CA GLY A 194 -13.71 10.42 2.67
C GLY A 194 -14.59 9.88 3.80
N MET A 195 -15.92 9.89 3.64
CA MET A 195 -16.85 9.27 4.59
C MET A 195 -16.59 7.76 4.75
N TYR A 196 -16.41 7.05 3.63
CA TYR A 196 -16.04 5.64 3.65
C TYR A 196 -14.75 5.39 4.45
N PHE A 197 -13.69 6.15 4.17
CA PHE A 197 -12.42 6.02 4.87
C PHE A 197 -12.56 6.28 6.37
N LYS A 198 -13.26 7.35 6.75
CA LYS A 198 -13.50 7.68 8.16
C LYS A 198 -14.20 6.53 8.89
N ILE A 199 -15.30 6.03 8.34
CA ILE A 199 -16.06 4.91 8.91
C ILE A 199 -15.16 3.66 9.02
N LYS A 200 -14.41 3.32 7.98
CA LYS A 200 -13.56 2.12 7.99
C LYS A 200 -12.35 2.21 8.90
N ILE A 201 -11.76 3.39 9.09
CA ILE A 201 -10.70 3.59 10.09
C ILE A 201 -11.26 3.38 11.50
N VAL A 202 -12.45 3.91 11.80
CA VAL A 202 -13.11 3.71 13.09
C VAL A 202 -13.46 2.24 13.31
N GLU A 203 -14.04 1.57 12.30
CA GLU A 203 -14.31 0.12 12.37
C GLU A 203 -13.03 -0.70 12.60
N LEU A 204 -11.93 -0.36 11.92
CA LEU A 204 -10.64 -1.04 12.09
C LEU A 204 -10.14 -0.89 13.52
N ASN A 205 -10.12 0.34 14.06
CA ASN A 205 -9.76 0.63 15.45
C ASN A 205 -10.62 -0.20 16.42
N GLN A 206 -11.94 -0.25 16.22
CA GLN A 206 -12.85 -0.99 17.09
C GLN A 206 -12.60 -2.49 17.06
N LYS A 207 -12.49 -3.10 15.86
CA LYS A 207 -12.25 -4.54 15.72
C LYS A 207 -10.91 -4.94 16.32
N LEU A 208 -9.88 -4.12 16.15
CA LEU A 208 -8.55 -4.36 16.73
C LEU A 208 -8.57 -4.26 18.27
N ASN A 209 -9.30 -3.29 18.83
CA ASN A 209 -9.50 -3.20 20.29
C ASN A 209 -10.32 -4.38 20.84
N GLN A 210 -11.35 -4.84 20.11
CA GLN A 210 -12.12 -6.02 20.51
C GLN A 210 -11.25 -7.28 20.57
N TYR A 211 -10.37 -7.47 19.59
CA TYR A 211 -9.40 -8.57 19.61
C TYR A 211 -8.50 -8.51 20.86
N LEU A 212 -8.02 -7.32 21.23
CA LEU A 212 -7.21 -7.14 22.44
C LEU A 212 -7.95 -7.56 23.70
N VAL A 213 -9.20 -7.13 23.86
CA VAL A 213 -10.03 -7.51 25.02
C VAL A 213 -10.25 -9.02 25.07
N GLN A 214 -10.61 -9.64 23.94
CA GLN A 214 -10.84 -11.09 23.86
C GLN A 214 -9.58 -11.90 24.18
N LYS A 215 -8.41 -11.45 23.72
CA LYS A 215 -7.12 -12.09 23.98
C LYS A 215 -6.76 -12.11 25.47
N VAL A 216 -7.11 -11.06 26.21
CA VAL A 216 -6.90 -11.00 27.67
C VAL A 216 -7.85 -11.94 28.42
N MET A 217 -9.06 -12.17 27.89
CA MET A 217 -10.07 -13.01 28.55
C MET A 217 -9.91 -14.52 28.30
N ASN A 218 -9.34 -14.92 27.15
CA ASN A 218 -9.30 -16.32 26.71
C ASN A 218 -7.85 -16.84 26.64
N GLU A 219 -7.27 -17.27 27.75
CA GLU A 219 -5.84 -17.60 27.81
C GLU A 219 -5.42 -18.89 27.08
N ASN A 220 -6.32 -19.86 26.79
CA ASN A 220 -5.84 -21.24 26.53
C ASN A 220 -6.24 -22.03 25.25
N GLU A 221 -7.25 -21.75 24.43
CA GLU A 221 -7.53 -22.66 23.27
C GLU A 221 -7.90 -22.02 21.91
N GLN A 222 -8.12 -20.71 21.81
CA GLN A 222 -8.56 -20.05 20.55
C GLN A 222 -7.44 -19.32 19.75
N LYS A 223 -6.16 -19.58 20.05
CA LYS A 223 -5.05 -18.69 19.62
C LYS A 223 -4.80 -18.62 18.12
N GLU A 224 -5.03 -19.69 17.35
CA GLU A 224 -4.57 -19.76 15.95
C GLU A 224 -5.56 -19.15 14.94
N ILE A 225 -6.85 -19.42 15.07
CA ILE A 225 -7.91 -18.87 14.21
C ILE A 225 -7.96 -17.33 14.32
N ASP A 226 -7.70 -16.80 15.52
CA ASP A 226 -7.74 -15.35 15.72
C ASP A 226 -6.56 -14.62 15.07
N ILE A 227 -5.38 -15.25 14.96
CA ILE A 227 -4.20 -14.63 14.32
C ILE A 227 -4.44 -14.41 12.83
N VAL A 228 -4.98 -15.41 12.12
CA VAL A 228 -5.27 -15.31 10.68
C VAL A 228 -6.28 -14.19 10.41
N ASN A 229 -7.31 -14.08 11.25
CA ASN A 229 -8.31 -13.03 11.14
C ASN A 229 -7.72 -11.63 11.37
N VAL A 230 -6.87 -11.46 12.38
CA VAL A 230 -6.22 -10.17 12.63
C VAL A 230 -5.23 -9.81 11.52
N GLN A 231 -4.46 -10.77 11.01
CA GLN A 231 -3.57 -10.53 9.86
C GLN A 231 -4.36 -10.08 8.63
N ARG A 232 -5.50 -10.71 8.35
CA ARG A 232 -6.40 -10.28 7.27
C ARG A 232 -6.91 -8.84 7.50
N MET A 233 -7.38 -8.53 8.71
CA MET A 233 -7.81 -7.18 9.06
C MET A 233 -6.67 -6.15 8.90
N MET A 234 -5.43 -6.52 9.25
CA MET A 234 -4.27 -5.65 9.08
C MET A 234 -3.95 -5.40 7.61
N LYS A 235 -4.04 -6.41 6.75
CA LYS A 235 -3.87 -6.24 5.30
C LYS A 235 -4.95 -5.33 4.70
N GLU A 236 -6.21 -5.56 5.07
CA GLU A 236 -7.34 -4.71 4.67
C GLU A 236 -7.14 -3.26 5.14
N GLY A 237 -6.72 -3.08 6.39
CA GLY A 237 -6.38 -1.78 6.95
C GLY A 237 -5.20 -1.10 6.24
N ALA A 238 -4.15 -1.85 5.90
CA ALA A 238 -2.99 -1.32 5.20
C ALA A 238 -3.39 -0.78 3.83
N GLN A 239 -4.18 -1.56 3.08
CA GLN A 239 -4.70 -1.16 1.79
C GLN A 239 -5.62 0.08 1.89
N LEU A 240 -6.49 0.14 2.90
CA LEU A 240 -7.33 1.30 3.18
C LEU A 240 -6.50 2.56 3.40
N ILE A 241 -5.51 2.50 4.30
CA ILE A 241 -4.64 3.64 4.63
C ILE A 241 -3.83 4.07 3.39
N LYS A 242 -3.37 3.11 2.60
CA LYS A 242 -2.63 3.38 1.37
C LYS A 242 -3.48 4.08 0.31
N ALA A 243 -4.76 3.73 0.21
CA ALA A 243 -5.70 4.42 -0.68
C ALA A 243 -5.93 5.88 -0.25
N ILE A 244 -5.98 6.14 1.06
CA ILE A 244 -6.03 7.52 1.60
C ILE A 244 -4.77 8.28 1.17
N SER A 245 -3.59 7.71 1.41
CA SER A 245 -2.31 8.30 0.99
C SER A 245 -2.28 8.67 -0.49
N ALA A 246 -2.78 7.78 -1.37
CA ALA A 246 -2.82 8.01 -2.81
C ALA A 246 -3.59 9.30 -3.18
N LEU A 247 -4.70 9.59 -2.50
CA LEU A 247 -5.50 10.79 -2.74
C LEU A 247 -4.96 12.02 -2.02
N THR A 248 -4.37 11.88 -0.83
CA THR A 248 -3.83 13.02 -0.04
C THR A 248 -2.60 13.68 -0.62
N ILE A 249 -2.00 13.13 -1.68
CA ILE A 249 -0.88 13.76 -2.37
C ILE A 249 -1.35 15.06 -3.07
N ASP A 250 -2.58 15.07 -3.59
CA ASP A 250 -3.16 16.30 -4.13
C ASP A 250 -3.60 17.23 -2.99
N SER A 251 -3.25 18.51 -3.09
CA SER A 251 -3.46 19.49 -2.03
C SER A 251 -4.93 19.79 -1.73
N GLN A 252 -5.82 19.71 -2.73
CA GLN A 252 -7.24 19.98 -2.52
C GLN A 252 -7.91 18.80 -1.80
N ASN A 253 -7.62 17.58 -2.25
CA ASN A 253 -8.06 16.36 -1.58
C ASN A 253 -7.55 16.32 -0.13
N GLN A 254 -6.28 16.64 0.07
CA GLN A 254 -5.64 16.72 1.39
C GLN A 254 -6.35 17.74 2.30
N GLN A 255 -6.63 18.94 1.79
CA GLN A 255 -7.30 19.99 2.54
C GLN A 255 -8.68 19.54 3.05
N TYR A 256 -9.47 18.88 2.21
CA TYR A 256 -10.77 18.32 2.60
C TYR A 256 -10.62 17.27 3.71
N PHE A 257 -9.73 16.28 3.53
CA PHE A 257 -9.49 15.24 4.54
C PHE A 257 -8.99 15.80 5.87
N ASN A 258 -8.23 16.88 5.84
CA ASN A 258 -7.69 17.54 7.02
C ASN A 258 -8.71 18.42 7.74
N SER A 259 -9.41 19.27 7.00
CA SER A 259 -10.25 20.34 7.56
C SER A 259 -11.66 19.85 7.87
N GLU A 260 -12.26 19.08 6.96
CA GLU A 260 -13.66 18.65 7.08
C GLU A 260 -13.76 17.33 7.83
N LEU A 261 -12.85 16.38 7.54
CA LEU A 261 -12.94 15.04 8.11
C LEU A 261 -12.06 14.83 9.34
N GLU A 262 -11.00 15.63 9.46
CA GLU A 262 -9.97 15.50 10.49
C GLU A 262 -9.38 14.07 10.55
N LEU A 263 -9.20 13.40 9.38
CA LEU A 263 -8.81 11.98 9.32
C LEU A 263 -7.54 11.65 10.11
N HIS A 264 -6.62 12.61 10.24
CA HIS A 264 -5.40 12.47 11.04
C HIS A 264 -5.70 12.10 12.51
N LYS A 265 -6.82 12.57 13.08
CA LYS A 265 -7.24 12.24 14.46
C LYS A 265 -7.75 10.81 14.61
N ASP A 266 -8.31 10.23 13.55
CA ASP A 266 -8.78 8.85 13.56
C ASP A 266 -7.62 7.88 13.29
N ILE A 267 -6.73 8.23 12.36
CA ILE A 267 -5.56 7.41 11.98
C ILE A 267 -4.51 7.37 13.10
N VAL A 268 -4.29 8.47 13.83
CA VAL A 268 -3.26 8.51 14.89
C VAL A 268 -3.52 7.46 15.98
N ASN A 269 -4.76 7.05 16.23
CA ASN A 269 -5.07 5.99 17.21
C ASN A 269 -4.48 4.63 16.82
N LEU A 270 -4.28 4.39 15.52
CA LEU A 270 -3.72 3.14 15.01
C LEU A 270 -2.22 3.02 15.26
N ILE A 271 -1.49 4.10 15.59
CA ILE A 271 -0.04 4.03 15.87
C ILE A 271 0.24 3.14 17.09
N HIS A 272 -0.71 3.05 18.01
CA HIS A 272 -0.56 2.33 19.27
C HIS A 272 -0.56 0.81 19.11
N ILE A 273 -1.08 0.30 17.99
CA ILE A 273 -1.11 -1.13 17.67
C ILE A 273 0.30 -1.73 17.77
N CYS A 274 1.32 -0.98 17.37
CA CYS A 274 2.70 -1.44 17.35
C CYS A 274 3.60 -0.75 18.38
N CYS A 275 3.02 -0.19 19.44
CA CYS A 275 3.82 0.34 20.55
C CYS A 275 4.86 -0.69 21.04
N PRO A 276 6.08 -0.26 21.42
CA PRO A 276 7.05 -1.11 22.09
C PRO A 276 6.48 -1.77 23.36
N LYS A 277 6.97 -2.96 23.72
CA LYS A 277 6.47 -3.72 24.90
C LYS A 277 6.69 -2.93 26.18
N GLU A 278 7.81 -2.24 26.24
CA GLU A 278 8.30 -1.43 27.33
C GLU A 278 7.29 -0.31 27.66
N LEU A 279 6.48 0.13 26.68
CA LEU A 279 5.46 1.15 26.89
C LEU A 279 4.25 0.66 27.68
N ASN A 280 4.08 -0.65 27.89
CA ASN A 280 2.89 -1.25 28.51
C ASN A 280 1.57 -0.67 27.95
N CYS A 281 1.56 -0.34 26.66
CA CYS A 281 0.43 0.30 26.01
C CYS A 281 -0.74 -0.70 25.92
N LEU A 282 -1.90 -0.31 26.47
CA LEU A 282 -3.10 -1.15 26.49
C LEU A 282 -3.67 -1.44 25.09
N GLN A 283 -3.34 -0.60 24.10
CA GLN A 283 -3.74 -0.75 22.70
C GLN A 283 -2.71 -1.53 21.86
N ARG A 284 -1.61 -2.00 22.48
CA ARG A 284 -0.57 -2.73 21.78
C ARG A 284 -1.04 -4.13 21.40
N ILE A 285 -0.99 -4.43 20.11
CA ILE A 285 -1.20 -5.78 19.60
C ILE A 285 0.16 -6.39 19.31
N ASN A 286 0.51 -7.48 20.00
CA ASN A 286 1.79 -8.17 19.80
C ASN A 286 1.84 -8.92 18.44
N ILE A 287 1.85 -8.17 17.33
CA ILE A 287 1.86 -8.65 15.94
C ILE A 287 2.98 -7.96 15.13
N ASN A 288 3.86 -7.20 15.80
CA ASN A 288 4.99 -6.46 15.24
C ASN A 288 5.96 -7.30 14.40
N GLU A 289 5.78 -8.63 14.33
CA GLU A 289 6.61 -9.55 13.56
C GLU A 289 5.90 -10.15 12.34
N SER A 290 4.61 -9.87 12.13
CA SER A 290 3.94 -10.28 10.89
C SER A 290 4.12 -9.22 9.81
N GLU A 291 4.29 -9.67 8.56
CA GLU A 291 4.37 -8.81 7.38
C GLU A 291 3.19 -7.84 7.28
N ALA A 292 1.96 -8.33 7.54
CA ALA A 292 0.74 -7.52 7.51
C ALA A 292 0.75 -6.39 8.56
N GLY A 293 1.25 -6.67 9.77
CA GLY A 293 1.36 -5.66 10.82
C GLY A 293 2.38 -4.58 10.47
N LEU A 294 3.54 -4.98 9.94
CA LEU A 294 4.57 -4.04 9.49
C LEU A 294 4.09 -3.19 8.30
N GLU A 295 3.39 -3.81 7.35
CA GLU A 295 2.78 -3.13 6.22
C GLU A 295 1.75 -2.09 6.68
N LEU A 296 0.83 -2.46 7.58
CA LEU A 296 -0.16 -1.54 8.14
C LEU A 296 0.53 -0.33 8.82
N VAL A 297 1.52 -0.56 9.67
CA VAL A 297 2.24 0.51 10.37
C VAL A 297 2.97 1.43 9.41
N GLY A 298 3.66 0.88 8.41
CA GLY A 298 4.35 1.68 7.40
C GLY A 298 3.37 2.61 6.67
N ASN A 299 2.21 2.09 6.28
CA ASN A 299 1.17 2.90 5.65
C ASN A 299 0.57 3.93 6.62
N ILE A 300 0.36 3.62 7.91
CA ILE A 300 -0.13 4.60 8.90
C ILE A 300 0.81 5.80 9.00
N PHE A 301 2.12 5.56 9.15
CA PHE A 301 3.09 6.65 9.23
C PHE A 301 3.19 7.42 7.91
N GLY A 302 3.15 6.72 6.77
CA GLY A 302 3.09 7.34 5.45
C GLY A 302 1.91 8.30 5.31
N ALA A 303 0.70 7.83 5.61
CA ALA A 303 -0.54 8.62 5.53
C ALA A 303 -0.54 9.81 6.50
N LEU A 304 -0.04 9.65 7.73
CA LEU A 304 0.11 10.77 8.66
C LEU A 304 1.14 11.80 8.16
N GLY A 305 2.22 11.33 7.52
CA GLY A 305 3.19 12.19 6.84
C GLY A 305 2.57 12.96 5.67
N ASP A 306 1.76 12.29 4.85
CA ASP A 306 1.01 12.91 3.75
C ASP A 306 0.01 13.93 4.27
N LEU A 307 -0.85 13.58 5.25
CA LEU A 307 -1.85 14.48 5.82
C LEU A 307 -1.26 15.68 6.54
N SER A 308 -0.09 15.53 7.16
CA SER A 308 0.60 16.63 7.86
C SER A 308 1.50 17.46 6.96
N TRP A 309 1.67 17.07 5.69
CA TRP A 309 2.47 17.81 4.73
C TRP A 309 1.92 19.22 4.57
N CYS A 310 2.75 20.23 4.84
CA CYS A 310 2.39 21.66 4.86
C CYS A 310 1.38 22.14 5.94
N GLU A 311 0.81 21.25 6.77
CA GLU A 311 -0.18 21.60 7.79
C GLU A 311 0.40 21.68 9.21
N LYS A 312 0.90 22.87 9.59
CA LYS A 312 1.56 23.10 10.89
C LYS A 312 0.70 22.71 12.10
N GLN A 313 -0.61 22.88 12.02
CA GLN A 313 -1.52 22.54 13.12
C GLN A 313 -1.59 21.03 13.33
N ILE A 314 -1.65 20.25 12.25
CA ILE A 314 -1.65 18.79 12.29
C ILE A 314 -0.29 18.29 12.75
N GLN A 315 0.80 18.84 12.24
CA GLN A 315 2.15 18.52 12.70
C GLN A 315 2.30 18.71 14.21
N LYS A 316 1.80 19.83 14.75
CA LYS A 316 1.80 20.09 16.19
C LYS A 316 0.94 19.07 16.95
N PHE A 317 -0.26 18.77 16.45
CA PHE A 317 -1.13 17.76 17.04
C PHE A 317 -0.45 16.40 17.12
N LEU A 318 0.15 15.92 16.02
CA LEU A 318 0.85 14.63 15.98
C LEU A 318 2.04 14.59 16.93
N LEU A 319 2.81 15.69 17.02
CA LEU A 319 3.88 15.81 18.01
C LEU A 319 3.36 15.72 19.45
N ASP A 320 2.23 16.35 19.74
CA ASP A 320 1.64 16.34 21.08
C ASP A 320 1.08 14.95 21.43
N GLU A 321 0.44 14.24 20.50
CA GLU A 321 0.03 12.83 20.67
C GLU A 321 1.24 11.90 20.87
N HIS A 322 2.31 12.09 20.09
CA HIS A 322 3.54 11.33 20.26
C HIS A 322 4.19 11.58 21.63
N LYS A 323 4.25 12.84 22.08
CA LYS A 323 4.74 13.21 23.42
C LYS A 323 3.91 12.61 24.54
N LYS A 324 2.57 12.55 24.39
CA LYS A 324 1.71 11.86 25.38
C LYS A 324 2.10 10.39 25.50
N THR A 325 2.38 9.75 24.37
CA THR A 325 2.84 8.35 24.30
C THR A 325 4.19 8.16 25.00
N ILE A 326 5.16 9.02 24.74
CA ILE A 326 6.47 8.99 25.40
C ILE A 326 6.36 9.31 26.90
N LYS A 327 5.55 10.29 27.30
CA LYS A 327 5.38 10.65 28.72
C LYS A 327 4.73 9.54 29.52
N ALA A 328 3.76 8.83 28.94
CA ALA A 328 3.17 7.64 29.55
C ALA A 328 4.26 6.58 29.85
N PHE A 329 5.23 6.40 28.95
CA PHE A 329 6.39 5.54 29.17
C PHE A 329 7.25 5.97 30.37
N GLN A 330 7.63 7.24 30.39
CA GLN A 330 8.50 7.78 31.45
C GLN A 330 7.83 7.62 32.82
N PHE A 331 6.51 7.81 32.90
CA PHE A 331 5.76 7.63 34.13
C PHE A 331 5.68 6.15 34.57
N ILE A 332 5.51 5.23 33.63
CA ILE A 332 5.51 3.79 33.89
C ILE A 332 6.88 3.31 34.36
N ASN A 333 7.98 3.79 33.75
CA ASN A 333 9.33 3.47 34.21
C ASN A 333 9.61 4.03 35.60
N VAL A 334 9.15 5.25 35.90
CA VAL A 334 9.26 5.83 37.25
C VAL A 334 8.45 5.01 38.27
N LEU A 335 7.28 4.48 37.89
CA LEU A 335 6.51 3.59 38.77
C LEU A 335 7.16 2.22 38.95
N ILE A 336 7.74 1.64 37.90
CA ILE A 336 8.52 0.38 37.98
C ILE A 336 9.76 0.59 38.85
N GLU A 337 10.48 1.70 38.69
CA GLU A 337 11.62 2.08 39.55
C GLU A 337 11.17 2.33 40.99
N ALA A 338 10.01 2.97 41.22
CA ALA A 338 9.47 3.20 42.57
C ALA A 338 9.00 1.90 43.26
N ILE A 339 8.48 0.94 42.49
CA ILE A 339 8.10 -0.39 43.00
C ILE A 339 9.35 -1.26 43.22
N GLY A 340 10.33 -1.20 42.30
CA GLY A 340 11.61 -1.91 42.38
C GLY A 340 12.53 -1.40 43.47
N THR A 341 12.53 -0.09 43.77
CA THR A 341 13.26 0.46 44.93
C THR A 341 12.60 0.12 46.28
N GLY A 342 11.36 -0.39 46.27
CA GLY A 342 10.73 -1.05 47.42
C GLY A 342 11.20 -2.49 47.65
N SER A 343 11.83 -3.12 46.65
CA SER A 343 12.44 -4.46 46.71
C SER A 343 13.94 -4.34 46.45
N GLY A 344 14.70 -4.07 47.52
CA GLY A 344 16.10 -3.65 47.43
C GLY A 344 17.01 -4.44 46.48
N SER A 345 17.95 -3.67 45.90
CA SER A 345 19.13 -4.00 45.09
C SER A 345 18.93 -4.17 43.57
N GLU A 346 19.06 -3.06 42.81
CA GLU A 346 19.65 -3.01 41.44
C GLU A 346 19.56 -1.57 40.90
N GLU A 347 20.52 -0.72 41.29
CA GLU A 347 20.55 0.71 40.92
C GLU A 347 21.56 1.02 39.79
N GLU A 348 22.35 0.03 39.36
CA GLU A 348 23.54 0.24 38.51
C GLU A 348 23.31 -0.07 37.01
N GLU A 349 22.31 -0.90 36.65
CA GLU A 349 22.03 -1.25 35.25
C GLU A 349 21.26 -0.17 34.46
N ASN A 350 20.46 0.68 35.12
CA ASN A 350 19.58 1.64 34.44
C ASN A 350 20.30 2.87 33.85
N LYS A 351 21.55 3.13 34.22
CA LYS A 351 22.30 4.30 33.75
C LYS A 351 22.93 4.10 32.36
N ILE A 352 23.11 2.85 31.94
CA ILE A 352 23.78 2.46 30.69
C ILE A 352 22.84 2.65 29.48
N ILE A 353 21.55 2.33 29.64
CA ILE A 353 20.56 2.28 28.54
C ILE A 353 20.28 3.66 27.90
N ARG A 354 20.48 4.77 28.63
CA ARG A 354 20.19 6.12 28.10
C ARG A 354 21.28 6.71 27.20
N SER A 355 22.50 6.17 27.25
CA SER A 355 23.66 6.65 26.49
C SER A 355 23.63 6.15 25.04
N ASP A 356 23.38 4.85 24.87
CA ASP A 356 23.60 4.14 23.61
C ASP A 356 22.61 4.52 22.49
N ILE A 357 21.41 4.99 22.84
CA ILE A 357 20.37 5.36 21.85
C ILE A 357 20.73 6.61 21.05
N TYR A 358 21.51 7.53 21.62
CA TYR A 358 21.88 8.78 20.93
C TYR A 358 23.13 8.63 20.06
N GLU A 359 24.09 7.79 20.45
CA GLU A 359 25.29 7.48 19.65
C GLU A 359 24.94 6.66 18.39
N ASP A 360 24.02 5.69 18.49
CA ASP A 360 23.59 4.84 17.35
C ASP A 360 22.86 5.61 16.23
N ILE A 361 22.29 6.78 16.53
CA ILE A 361 21.55 7.62 15.57
C ILE A 361 22.50 8.52 14.77
N GLU A 362 23.66 8.86 15.34
CA GLU A 362 24.66 9.73 14.72
C GLU A 362 25.61 8.95 13.81
N GLU A 363 25.80 7.64 14.05
CA GLU A 363 26.71 6.77 13.29
C GLU A 363 26.13 6.17 12.00
N GLN A 364 24.81 6.21 11.74
CA GLN A 364 24.22 5.59 10.54
C GLN A 364 23.84 6.61 9.46
N GLU A 365 24.80 6.82 8.55
CA GLU A 365 24.82 7.37 7.18
C GLU A 365 23.47 7.87 6.57
N GLY A 366 23.50 9.10 6.03
CA GLY A 366 22.34 9.93 5.69
C GLY A 366 21.39 9.46 4.57
N SER A 367 20.30 10.22 4.41
CA SER A 367 19.09 9.88 3.63
C SER A 367 19.27 9.58 2.12
N GLU A 368 20.34 10.06 1.48
CA GLU A 368 20.58 9.83 0.04
C GLU A 368 21.01 8.38 -0.27
N GLU A 369 21.67 7.72 0.68
CA GLU A 369 22.17 6.35 0.50
C GLU A 369 21.04 5.32 0.67
N VAL A 370 20.06 5.63 1.53
CA VAL A 370 18.81 4.88 1.72
C VAL A 370 17.94 4.90 0.45
N ALA A 371 17.82 6.07 -0.21
CA ALA A 371 17.10 6.22 -1.48
C ALA A 371 17.78 5.44 -2.63
N THR A 372 19.11 5.44 -2.67
CA THR A 372 19.89 4.70 -3.68
C THR A 372 19.80 3.19 -3.46
N HIS A 373 19.77 2.73 -2.22
CA HIS A 373 19.62 1.31 -1.88
C HIS A 373 18.20 0.76 -2.08
N LEU A 374 17.17 1.59 -1.90
CA LEU A 374 15.76 1.30 -2.22
C LEU A 374 15.57 0.94 -3.70
N PHE A 375 16.36 1.52 -4.60
CA PHE A 375 16.26 1.30 -6.03
C PHE A 375 16.75 -0.09 -6.50
N HIS A 376 17.56 -0.79 -5.69
CA HIS A 376 18.32 -1.96 -6.15
C HIS A 376 17.99 -3.31 -5.47
N ASN A 377 17.28 -3.38 -4.35
CA ASN A 377 17.09 -4.66 -3.62
C ASN A 377 15.64 -4.93 -3.14
N ILE A 378 15.05 -6.01 -3.67
CA ILE A 378 13.61 -6.36 -3.58
C ILE A 378 13.19 -7.06 -2.27
N GLU A 379 14.10 -7.44 -1.37
CA GLU A 379 13.72 -8.06 -0.09
C GLU A 379 13.80 -7.10 1.10
N LEU A 380 12.67 -6.92 1.79
CA LEU A 380 12.53 -6.19 3.06
C LEU A 380 12.85 -7.12 4.24
N LYS A 381 14.08 -7.06 4.75
CA LYS A 381 14.45 -7.68 6.04
C LYS A 381 14.04 -6.78 7.22
N LYS A 382 13.85 -7.35 8.42
CA LYS A 382 13.46 -6.66 9.67
C LYS A 382 14.25 -5.37 9.93
N ASP A 383 15.54 -5.40 9.64
CA ASP A 383 16.49 -4.29 9.83
C ASP A 383 16.16 -3.11 8.89
N LYS A 384 15.62 -3.38 7.69
CA LYS A 384 15.17 -2.35 6.74
C LYS A 384 13.90 -1.66 7.20
N VAL A 385 12.98 -2.38 7.85
CA VAL A 385 11.75 -1.79 8.38
C VAL A 385 12.07 -0.85 9.54
N GLN A 386 13.01 -1.21 10.40
CA GLN A 386 13.53 -0.30 11.43
C GLN A 386 14.19 0.94 10.82
N SER A 387 14.98 0.78 9.74
CA SER A 387 15.56 1.90 8.98
C SER A 387 14.48 2.79 8.36
N TYR A 388 13.40 2.25 7.79
CA TYR A 388 12.29 3.05 7.25
C TYR A 388 11.48 3.76 8.32
N SER A 389 11.20 3.11 9.45
CA SER A 389 10.57 3.78 10.60
C SER A 389 11.44 4.90 11.13
N ARG A 390 12.76 4.70 11.21
CA ARG A 390 13.74 5.73 11.59
C ARG A 390 13.81 6.85 10.55
N SER A 391 13.76 6.55 9.25
CA SER A 391 13.76 7.53 8.16
C SER A 391 12.48 8.35 8.13
N ALA A 392 11.31 7.74 8.38
CA ALA A 392 10.04 8.46 8.47
C ALA A 392 10.01 9.35 9.72
N ILE A 393 10.49 8.84 10.85
CA ILE A 393 10.71 9.63 12.07
C ILE A 393 11.67 10.80 11.77
N TYR A 394 12.78 10.54 11.08
CA TYR A 394 13.77 11.54 10.69
C TYR A 394 13.19 12.59 9.74
N GLU A 395 12.40 12.22 8.72
CA GLU A 395 11.71 13.19 7.85
C GLU A 395 10.71 14.05 8.61
N ILE A 396 9.93 13.44 9.51
CA ILE A 396 9.02 14.15 10.41
C ILE A 396 9.81 15.16 11.25
N PHE A 397 10.97 14.78 11.79
CA PHE A 397 11.81 15.66 12.62
C PHE A 397 12.62 16.71 11.83
N ASN A 398 13.12 16.40 10.64
CA ASN A 398 13.91 17.32 9.81
C ASN A 398 13.06 18.36 9.08
N CYS A 399 11.79 18.06 8.79
CA CYS A 399 10.84 19.08 8.35
C CYS A 399 10.72 20.23 9.37
N PHE A 400 11.03 20.00 10.65
CA PHE A 400 11.08 21.04 11.68
C PHE A 400 12.41 21.82 11.72
N GLN A 401 13.55 21.21 11.38
CA GLN A 401 14.86 21.87 11.48
C GLN A 401 15.18 22.78 10.29
N TYR A 402 14.71 22.47 9.09
CA TYR A 402 15.05 23.24 7.88
C TYR A 402 14.13 24.44 7.57
N ARG A 403 13.22 24.82 8.47
CA ARG A 403 12.31 25.97 8.28
C ARG A 403 12.38 27.06 9.36
N THR A 404 13.42 27.03 10.21
CA THR A 404 13.74 28.11 11.17
C THR A 404 14.83 29.08 10.67
N TYR A 405 15.12 29.10 9.37
CA TYR A 405 15.88 30.16 8.71
C TYR A 405 15.06 30.85 7.62
#